data_AF-A0A1M7BFB3-F1
#
_entry.id   AF-A0A1M7BFB3-F1
#
_cell.length_a   1.000
_cell.length_b   1.000
_cell.length_c   1.000
_cell.angle_alpha   90.00
_cell.angle_beta   90.00
_cell.angle_gamma   90.00
#
_symmetry.space_group_name_H-M   'P 1'
#
loop_
_entity.id
_entity.type
_entity.pdbx_description
1 polymer ?
#
loop_
_entity_poly.entity_id
_entity_poly.type
_entity_poly.pdbx_seq_one_letter_code
_entity_poly.pdbx_strand_id
1 'polypeptide(L)'
;MLALIACTAATTAPTASEHADAPVAPAQAPATPPQSITITGVDLHDGTVLRHGDTYYLYGTMYGCGFHWGDPGTPWCGFGVSTAPSLAGPWSQPTLLFDPDTAAPGTGKTFRELCRLYGAGCFNPRVVQRAGWGPNDGAWILWFNAPADFTMRRANAYWVMGGNNPAGPFGPQAGPPFGSVNKPALWSCHDNGDFSLVLDNPRPPMLLCTMADQTLAAERLDQWGTGGQPGQPKRHQLAGATRAEAPGAYRDPATGVWIMTWNELNCGYCSGAPTSYATAPTVDGPWTSPATVNSQWGSTPLGRRGISATSCGGQPRTVFEVDGAAYQLIDLWGAGGNQTGAGIHFERLEYRGEGAPNQPHQPFTPWRCGA
;
A
#
# COMPACT_ATOMS: atom_id res chain seq x y z
N MET A 1 47.25 -69.29 30.12
CA MET A 1 48.16 -68.20 30.52
C MET A 1 47.43 -66.89 30.29
N LEU A 2 47.08 -66.22 31.38
CA LEU A 2 46.43 -64.91 31.43
C LEU A 2 47.46 -63.81 31.11
N ALA A 3 47.07 -62.80 30.36
CA ALA A 3 47.71 -61.48 30.39
C ALA A 3 46.62 -60.41 30.32
N LEU A 4 46.43 -59.72 31.45
CA LEU A 4 45.51 -58.60 31.63
C LEU A 4 46.29 -57.32 31.33
N ILE A 5 45.81 -56.49 30.39
CA ILE A 5 46.34 -55.15 30.13
C ILE A 5 45.33 -54.14 30.71
N ALA A 6 45.79 -53.36 31.69
CA ALA A 6 45.03 -52.27 32.28
C ALA A 6 45.35 -50.95 31.56
N CYS A 7 44.32 -50.28 31.01
CA CYS A 7 44.40 -48.90 30.53
C CYS A 7 43.84 -47.97 31.60
N THR A 8 44.68 -47.07 32.12
CA THR A 8 44.28 -45.93 32.96
C THR A 8 43.95 -44.73 32.07
N ALA A 9 42.70 -44.26 32.11
CA ALA A 9 42.29 -43.00 31.50
C ALA A 9 42.31 -41.87 32.54
N ALA A 10 43.03 -40.79 32.25
CA ALA A 10 43.07 -39.58 33.05
C ALA A 10 41.90 -38.66 32.67
N THR A 11 41.06 -38.31 33.64
CA THR A 11 40.00 -37.31 33.51
C THR A 11 40.53 -35.93 33.88
N THR A 12 40.59 -35.01 32.92
CA THR A 12 40.80 -33.57 33.16
C THR A 12 39.44 -32.88 33.30
N ALA A 13 39.21 -32.21 34.43
CA ALA A 13 38.03 -31.38 34.66
C ALA A 13 38.15 -30.02 33.93
N PRO A 14 37.05 -29.46 33.38
CA PRO A 14 37.08 -28.16 32.75
C PRO A 14 37.06 -27.04 33.80
N THR A 15 37.91 -26.05 33.62
CA THR A 15 37.90 -24.76 34.36
C THR A 15 36.73 -23.91 33.88
N ALA A 16 35.84 -23.52 34.79
CA ALA A 16 34.78 -22.56 34.54
C ALA A 16 35.38 -21.16 34.34
N SER A 17 35.07 -20.53 33.21
CA SER A 17 35.42 -19.15 32.91
C SER A 17 34.25 -18.25 33.33
N GLU A 18 34.42 -17.47 34.39
CA GLU A 18 33.47 -16.42 34.78
C GLU A 18 33.56 -15.26 33.76
N HIS A 19 32.63 -15.23 32.81
CA HIS A 19 32.35 -14.03 32.05
C HIS A 19 31.38 -13.17 32.87
N ALA A 20 31.86 -12.01 33.33
CA ALA A 20 31.01 -10.99 33.93
C ALA A 20 30.03 -10.46 32.88
N ASP A 21 28.73 -10.68 33.11
CA ASP A 21 27.66 -10.11 32.31
C ASP A 21 27.70 -8.58 32.37
N ALA A 22 27.91 -7.96 31.20
CA ALA A 22 27.78 -6.52 31.07
C ALA A 22 26.30 -6.12 31.34
N PRO A 23 26.05 -5.00 32.03
CA PRO A 23 24.69 -4.55 32.31
C PRO A 23 23.94 -4.28 30.99
N VAL A 24 22.89 -5.05 30.76
CA VAL A 24 21.94 -4.86 29.66
C VAL A 24 21.27 -3.50 29.87
N ALA A 25 21.54 -2.55 28.98
CA ALA A 25 20.87 -1.26 28.99
C ALA A 25 19.35 -1.47 28.87
N PRO A 26 18.53 -0.77 29.66
CA PRO A 26 17.08 -0.90 29.57
C PRO A 26 16.61 -0.56 28.14
N ALA A 27 15.80 -1.43 27.57
CA ALA A 27 15.18 -1.21 26.27
C ALA A 27 14.44 0.13 26.30
N GLN A 28 14.80 1.04 25.39
CA GLN A 28 14.11 2.31 25.24
C GLN A 28 12.63 2.02 24.89
N ALA A 29 11.72 2.70 25.57
CA ALA A 29 10.31 2.64 25.21
C ALA A 29 10.13 3.05 23.73
N PRO A 30 9.23 2.39 22.98
CA PRO A 30 9.00 2.76 21.59
C PRO A 30 8.67 4.24 21.49
N ALA A 31 9.35 4.96 20.59
CA ALA A 31 9.01 6.34 20.32
C ALA A 31 7.56 6.43 19.83
N THR A 32 6.81 7.41 20.31
CA THR A 32 5.46 7.68 19.82
C THR A 32 5.51 7.91 18.31
N PRO A 33 4.72 7.18 17.49
CA PRO A 33 4.69 7.39 16.05
C PRO A 33 4.39 8.86 15.71
N PRO A 34 5.07 9.47 14.74
CA PRO A 34 4.85 10.87 14.38
C PRO A 34 3.43 11.09 13.88
N GLN A 35 2.88 12.29 14.16
CA GLN A 35 1.52 12.65 13.74
C GLN A 35 1.42 12.92 12.24
N SER A 36 2.40 13.63 11.71
CA SER A 36 2.50 13.90 10.28
C SER A 36 3.96 13.93 9.83
N ILE A 37 4.19 13.58 8.58
CA ILE A 37 5.52 13.60 7.93
C ILE A 37 5.33 14.13 6.51
N THR A 38 6.23 15.01 6.07
CA THR A 38 6.33 15.38 4.66
C THR A 38 7.69 14.94 4.13
N ILE A 39 7.68 14.20 3.03
CA ILE A 39 8.86 13.76 2.29
C ILE A 39 8.93 14.59 1.00
N THR A 40 10.11 15.13 0.71
CA THR A 40 10.40 15.87 -0.52
C THR A 40 11.70 15.36 -1.15
N GLY A 41 11.85 15.55 -2.45
CA GLY A 41 13.07 15.17 -3.18
C GLY A 41 13.25 13.67 -3.41
N VAL A 42 12.19 12.87 -3.21
CA VAL A 42 12.17 11.43 -3.50
C VAL A 42 11.11 11.17 -4.58
N ASP A 43 11.56 10.75 -5.76
CA ASP A 43 10.72 10.48 -6.95
C ASP A 43 9.99 9.13 -6.83
N LEU A 44 9.02 9.05 -5.91
CA LEU A 44 8.25 7.83 -5.60
C LEU A 44 6.81 8.18 -5.23
N HIS A 45 5.93 8.28 -6.21
CA HIS A 45 4.57 8.77 -5.99
C HIS A 45 3.54 7.65 -6.02
N ASP A 46 2.32 7.92 -5.56
CA ASP A 46 1.14 7.04 -5.63
C ASP A 46 1.30 5.62 -5.07
N GLY A 47 2.38 5.33 -4.35
CA GLY A 47 2.71 3.99 -3.87
C GLY A 47 2.26 3.70 -2.44
N THR A 48 3.15 3.09 -1.66
CA THR A 48 2.88 2.66 -0.29
C THR A 48 4.18 2.63 0.52
N VAL A 49 4.04 2.50 1.85
CA VAL A 49 5.17 2.30 2.76
C VAL A 49 4.96 1.01 3.56
N LEU A 50 6.05 0.29 3.82
CA LEU A 50 6.07 -0.78 4.81
C LEU A 50 7.39 -0.78 5.57
N ARG A 51 7.42 -1.49 6.70
CA ARG A 51 8.65 -1.80 7.43
C ARG A 51 8.93 -3.29 7.38
N HIS A 52 10.18 -3.66 7.11
CA HIS A 52 10.66 -5.03 7.21
C HIS A 52 11.99 -5.05 7.97
N GLY A 53 12.04 -5.77 9.09
CA GLY A 53 13.11 -5.62 10.07
C GLY A 53 13.20 -4.18 10.57
N ASP A 54 14.40 -3.59 10.53
CA ASP A 54 14.65 -2.21 10.94
C ASP A 54 14.71 -1.22 9.77
N THR A 55 14.21 -1.62 8.60
CA THR A 55 14.23 -0.80 7.39
C THR A 55 12.81 -0.45 6.95
N TYR A 56 12.60 0.83 6.69
CA TYR A 56 11.40 1.35 6.03
C TYR A 56 11.62 1.36 4.53
N TYR A 57 10.60 0.97 3.78
CA TYR A 57 10.59 0.95 2.33
C TYR A 57 9.46 1.83 1.84
N LEU A 58 9.80 2.88 1.08
CA LEU A 58 8.86 3.68 0.32
C LEU A 58 8.87 3.17 -1.12
N TYR A 59 7.70 2.86 -1.65
CA TYR A 59 7.51 2.47 -3.05
C TYR A 59 6.70 3.54 -3.77
N GLY A 60 6.90 3.65 -5.07
CA GLY A 60 6.12 4.58 -5.88
C GLY A 60 6.46 4.57 -7.37
N THR A 61 5.63 5.25 -8.14
CA THR A 61 5.86 5.56 -9.55
C THR A 61 6.94 6.62 -9.68
N MET A 62 7.90 6.39 -10.58
CA MET A 62 8.97 7.31 -10.90
C MET A 62 8.63 8.19 -12.11
N TYR A 63 9.08 9.43 -12.13
CA TYR A 63 8.89 10.40 -13.22
C TYR A 63 10.21 10.98 -13.73
N GLY A 64 11.33 10.76 -13.03
CA GLY A 64 12.62 11.41 -13.27
C GLY A 64 13.29 11.09 -14.59
N CYS A 65 12.80 10.11 -15.35
CA CYS A 65 13.21 9.86 -16.73
C CYS A 65 12.49 10.74 -17.77
N GLY A 66 11.59 11.63 -17.33
CA GLY A 66 10.82 12.52 -18.19
C GLY A 66 9.39 12.06 -18.48
N PHE A 67 8.85 11.09 -17.74
CA PHE A 67 7.46 10.65 -17.89
C PHE A 67 6.48 11.81 -17.69
N HIS A 68 5.50 11.95 -18.58
CA HIS A 68 4.44 12.94 -18.48
C HIS A 68 3.09 12.26 -18.73
N TRP A 69 2.25 12.22 -17.71
CA TRP A 69 0.92 11.63 -17.84
C TRP A 69 0.07 12.39 -18.86
N GLY A 70 -0.65 11.65 -19.70
CA GLY A 70 -1.40 12.19 -20.83
C GLY A 70 -0.58 12.43 -22.10
N ASP A 71 0.75 12.32 -22.04
CA ASP A 71 1.63 12.46 -23.20
C ASP A 71 2.23 11.10 -23.64
N PRO A 72 1.72 10.47 -24.72
CA PRO A 72 2.26 9.21 -25.23
C PRO A 72 3.69 9.32 -25.79
N GLY A 73 4.21 10.55 -26.00
CA GLY A 73 5.56 10.80 -26.48
C GLY A 73 6.64 10.63 -25.41
N THR A 74 6.27 10.53 -24.12
CA THR A 74 7.22 10.40 -23.01
C THR A 74 7.42 8.94 -22.58
N PRO A 75 8.62 8.57 -22.07
CA PRO A 75 8.85 7.23 -21.55
C PRO A 75 8.20 7.06 -20.17
N TRP A 76 7.64 5.89 -19.88
CA TRP A 76 7.32 5.51 -18.51
C TRP A 76 8.58 5.05 -17.77
N CYS A 77 8.81 5.54 -16.55
CA CYS A 77 10.11 5.38 -15.87
C CYS A 77 10.24 4.10 -15.04
N GLY A 78 9.14 3.43 -14.72
CA GLY A 78 9.17 2.31 -13.79
C GLY A 78 8.55 2.64 -12.43
N PHE A 79 8.50 1.62 -11.60
CA PHE A 79 8.30 1.79 -10.16
C PHE A 79 9.64 1.69 -9.45
N GLY A 80 9.80 2.46 -8.39
CA GLY A 80 11.00 2.45 -7.58
C GLY A 80 10.74 2.08 -6.12
N VAL A 81 11.85 1.91 -5.42
CA VAL A 81 11.92 1.75 -3.97
C VAL A 81 13.04 2.62 -3.40
N SER A 82 12.75 3.26 -2.28
CA SER A 82 13.72 3.95 -1.42
C SER A 82 13.66 3.38 -0.02
N THR A 83 14.79 3.39 0.68
CA THR A 83 14.92 2.84 2.03
C THR A 83 15.35 3.91 3.03
N ALA A 84 14.90 3.75 4.28
CA ALA A 84 15.27 4.64 5.38
C ALA A 84 15.34 3.90 6.72
N PRO A 85 16.13 4.40 7.70
CA PRO A 85 16.14 3.89 9.06
C PRO A 85 14.96 4.37 9.91
N SER A 86 14.23 5.39 9.44
CA SER A 86 13.03 5.92 10.08
C SER A 86 12.00 6.33 9.04
N LEU A 87 10.72 6.38 9.42
CA LEU A 87 9.65 6.84 8.53
C LEU A 87 9.85 8.28 8.02
N ALA A 88 10.57 9.12 8.77
CA ALA A 88 10.90 10.49 8.38
C ALA A 88 12.15 10.59 7.48
N GLY A 89 12.83 9.47 7.20
CA GLY A 89 14.08 9.42 6.46
C GLY A 89 15.34 9.34 7.33
N PRO A 90 16.52 9.70 6.79
CA PRO A 90 16.74 10.07 5.39
C PRO A 90 16.44 8.89 4.45
N TRP A 91 15.83 9.20 3.32
CA TRP A 91 15.47 8.24 2.28
C TRP A 91 16.62 8.10 1.27
N SER A 92 16.94 6.86 0.89
CA SER A 92 17.95 6.58 -0.14
C SER A 92 17.50 7.07 -1.52
N GLN A 93 18.43 7.16 -2.47
CA GLN A 93 18.04 7.36 -3.87
C GLN A 93 17.13 6.20 -4.33
N PRO A 94 16.02 6.50 -5.05
CA PRO A 94 15.16 5.47 -5.61
C PRO A 94 15.92 4.52 -6.53
N THR A 95 15.63 3.23 -6.41
CA THR A 95 16.11 2.18 -7.32
C THR A 95 14.92 1.45 -7.93
N LEU A 96 15.04 0.95 -9.16
CA LEU A 96 13.94 0.29 -9.85
C LEU A 96 13.54 -1.02 -9.18
N LEU A 97 12.23 -1.24 -9.05
CA LEU A 97 11.67 -2.51 -8.59
C LEU A 97 11.78 -3.62 -9.62
N PHE A 98 11.78 -3.29 -10.91
CA PHE A 98 12.01 -4.22 -12.01
C PHE A 98 12.43 -3.43 -13.26
N ASP A 99 13.00 -4.11 -14.26
CA ASP A 99 13.34 -3.49 -15.53
C ASP A 99 12.06 -3.13 -16.33
N PRO A 100 11.77 -1.84 -16.64
CA PRO A 100 10.61 -1.47 -17.43
C PRO A 100 10.53 -2.13 -18.80
N ASP A 101 11.66 -2.60 -19.35
CA ASP A 101 11.72 -3.32 -20.63
C ASP A 101 11.41 -4.83 -20.49
N THR A 102 11.01 -5.28 -19.29
CA THR A 102 10.43 -6.59 -19.05
C THR A 102 9.17 -6.78 -19.90
N ALA A 103 9.05 -7.93 -20.54
CA ALA A 103 7.86 -8.29 -21.32
C ALA A 103 6.59 -8.28 -20.45
N ALA A 104 5.50 -7.72 -20.98
CA ALA A 104 4.15 -7.84 -20.44
C ALA A 104 3.44 -9.00 -21.18
N PRO A 105 3.41 -10.24 -20.63
CA PRO A 105 3.03 -11.43 -21.38
C PRO A 105 1.62 -11.34 -21.96
N GLY A 106 1.42 -11.83 -23.19
CA GLY A 106 0.13 -11.78 -23.87
C GLY A 106 -0.25 -10.42 -24.48
N THR A 107 0.57 -9.38 -24.30
CA THR A 107 0.33 -8.05 -24.93
C THR A 107 1.19 -7.80 -26.18
N GLY A 108 2.29 -8.56 -26.35
CA GLY A 108 3.30 -8.31 -27.39
C GLY A 108 4.11 -7.02 -27.16
N LYS A 109 4.16 -6.52 -25.92
CA LYS A 109 4.84 -5.27 -25.52
C LYS A 109 5.71 -5.49 -24.29
N THR A 110 6.65 -4.57 -24.05
CA THR A 110 7.25 -4.40 -22.71
C THR A 110 6.33 -3.58 -21.80
N PHE A 111 6.60 -3.57 -20.48
CA PHE A 111 5.86 -2.68 -19.57
C PHE A 111 6.08 -1.20 -19.91
N ARG A 112 7.30 -0.79 -20.29
CA ARG A 112 7.57 0.58 -20.77
C ARG A 112 6.66 0.96 -21.93
N GLU A 113 6.51 0.06 -22.91
CA GLU A 113 5.65 0.28 -24.08
C GLU A 113 4.16 0.26 -23.75
N LEU A 114 3.73 -0.65 -22.86
CA LEU A 114 2.36 -0.74 -22.40
C LEU A 114 1.96 0.52 -21.61
N CYS A 115 2.79 0.91 -20.64
CA CYS A 115 2.51 2.02 -19.72
C CYS A 115 2.57 3.39 -20.40
N ARG A 116 3.36 3.58 -21.46
CA ARG A 116 3.32 4.84 -22.23
C ARG A 116 2.15 4.93 -23.21
N LEU A 117 1.50 3.82 -23.53
CA LEU A 117 0.50 3.78 -24.58
C LEU A 117 -0.67 4.73 -24.24
N TYR A 118 -1.08 5.55 -25.21
CA TYR A 118 -2.10 6.59 -25.05
C TYR A 118 -1.78 7.65 -23.97
N GLY A 119 -0.53 7.73 -23.49
CA GLY A 119 -0.17 8.56 -22.35
C GLY A 119 -0.77 8.07 -21.03
N ALA A 120 -1.20 6.80 -20.97
CA ALA A 120 -2.05 6.30 -19.89
C ALA A 120 -1.32 6.11 -18.55
N GLY A 121 0.00 5.87 -18.58
CA GLY A 121 0.81 5.55 -17.41
C GLY A 121 0.62 4.12 -16.88
N CYS A 122 1.41 3.80 -15.87
CA CYS A 122 1.16 2.72 -14.92
C CYS A 122 1.45 3.28 -13.52
N PHE A 123 0.62 2.91 -12.54
CA PHE A 123 0.55 3.59 -11.25
C PHE A 123 0.31 2.61 -10.09
N ASN A 124 0.26 3.17 -8.89
CA ASN A 124 -0.15 2.50 -7.66
C ASN A 124 0.60 1.21 -7.36
N PRO A 125 1.95 1.22 -7.32
CA PRO A 125 2.66 0.04 -6.86
C PRO A 125 2.27 -0.27 -5.42
N ARG A 126 1.85 -1.50 -5.17
CA ARG A 126 1.59 -2.05 -3.84
C ARG A 126 2.49 -3.25 -3.64
N VAL A 127 3.37 -3.19 -2.66
CA VAL A 127 4.26 -4.30 -2.29
C VAL A 127 3.77 -4.89 -0.98
N VAL A 128 3.57 -6.22 -0.96
CA VAL A 128 3.24 -6.98 0.25
C VAL A 128 4.08 -8.24 0.32
N GLN A 129 4.37 -8.72 1.53
CA GLN A 129 4.97 -10.03 1.74
C GLN A 129 3.88 -11.05 2.06
N ARG A 130 3.91 -12.22 1.42
CA ARG A 130 3.07 -13.38 1.75
C ARG A 130 3.45 -13.98 3.10
N ALA A 131 2.97 -13.32 4.14
CA ALA A 131 3.24 -13.61 5.54
C ALA A 131 1.95 -13.52 6.37
N GLY A 132 1.58 -14.62 7.03
CA GLY A 132 0.40 -14.74 7.87
C GLY A 132 -0.84 -15.30 7.18
N TRP A 133 -0.82 -15.52 5.86
CA TRP A 133 -1.89 -16.18 5.11
C TRP A 133 -1.36 -17.22 4.13
N GLY A 134 -2.28 -18.08 3.65
CA GLY A 134 -1.99 -19.02 2.58
C GLY A 134 -0.78 -19.91 2.90
N PRO A 135 0.16 -20.09 1.95
CA PRO A 135 1.40 -20.84 2.18
C PRO A 135 2.34 -20.22 3.22
N ASN A 136 2.22 -18.92 3.52
CA ASN A 136 3.10 -18.21 4.44
C ASN A 136 4.60 -18.42 4.14
N ASP A 137 4.96 -18.35 2.87
CA ASP A 137 6.30 -18.72 2.34
C ASP A 137 7.23 -17.51 2.16
N GLY A 138 6.80 -16.31 2.56
CA GLY A 138 7.62 -15.10 2.54
C GLY A 138 7.81 -14.49 1.16
N ALA A 139 7.09 -14.94 0.13
CA ALA A 139 7.14 -14.37 -1.21
C ALA A 139 6.79 -12.88 -1.20
N TRP A 140 7.58 -12.04 -1.88
CA TRP A 140 7.25 -10.64 -2.08
C TRP A 140 6.42 -10.49 -3.34
N ILE A 141 5.36 -9.68 -3.26
CA ILE A 141 4.38 -9.51 -4.34
C ILE A 141 4.22 -8.02 -4.62
N LEU A 142 4.48 -7.63 -5.85
CA LEU A 142 4.23 -6.29 -6.39
C LEU A 142 2.94 -6.33 -7.23
N TRP A 143 1.95 -5.55 -6.84
CA TRP A 143 0.76 -5.24 -7.65
C TRP A 143 0.86 -3.83 -8.21
N PHE A 144 0.30 -3.59 -9.39
CA PHE A 144 0.14 -2.26 -9.97
C PHE A 144 -0.99 -2.23 -11.01
N ASN A 145 -1.46 -1.04 -11.40
CA ASN A 145 -2.40 -0.88 -12.51
C ASN A 145 -1.70 -0.34 -13.77
N ALA A 146 -2.11 -0.88 -14.92
CA ALA A 146 -1.71 -0.50 -16.26
C ALA A 146 -2.95 -0.13 -17.10
N PRO A 147 -3.49 1.10 -16.96
CA PRO A 147 -4.72 1.54 -17.60
C PRO A 147 -4.83 1.26 -19.11
N ALA A 148 -3.73 1.41 -19.86
CA ALA A 148 -3.72 1.13 -21.30
C ALA A 148 -4.14 -0.30 -21.65
N ASP A 149 -3.87 -1.25 -20.74
CA ASP A 149 -4.18 -2.65 -20.92
C ASP A 149 -5.69 -2.93 -20.92
N PHE A 150 -6.41 -2.28 -20.00
CA PHE A 150 -7.87 -2.29 -19.98
C PHE A 150 -8.45 -1.64 -21.23
N THR A 151 -7.90 -0.51 -21.66
CA THR A 151 -8.34 0.18 -22.88
C THR A 151 -8.19 -0.70 -24.13
N MET A 152 -7.06 -1.42 -24.26
CA MET A 152 -6.80 -2.27 -25.43
C MET A 152 -7.63 -3.55 -25.43
N ARG A 153 -7.73 -4.24 -24.29
CA ARG A 153 -8.19 -5.64 -24.24
C ARG A 153 -9.48 -5.84 -23.46
N ARG A 154 -9.95 -4.82 -22.74
CA ARG A 154 -11.07 -4.90 -21.79
C ARG A 154 -10.91 -5.99 -20.73
N ALA A 155 -9.66 -6.43 -20.50
CA ALA A 155 -9.28 -7.16 -19.30
C ALA A 155 -9.02 -6.16 -18.17
N ASN A 156 -9.09 -6.60 -16.90
CA ASN A 156 -8.75 -5.72 -15.77
C ASN A 156 -7.40 -5.02 -15.96
N ALA A 157 -7.17 -3.86 -15.37
CA ALA A 157 -5.93 -3.11 -15.57
C ALA A 157 -4.74 -3.65 -14.76
N TYR A 158 -4.94 -4.62 -13.86
CA TYR A 158 -3.95 -4.98 -12.85
C TYR A 158 -2.92 -5.98 -13.34
N TRP A 159 -1.72 -5.89 -12.78
CA TRP A 159 -0.62 -6.82 -13.00
C TRP A 159 0.05 -7.15 -11.68
N VAL A 160 0.61 -8.36 -11.61
CA VAL A 160 1.25 -8.88 -10.41
C VAL A 160 2.62 -9.43 -10.76
N MET A 161 3.62 -9.11 -9.95
CA MET A 161 4.95 -9.70 -10.05
C MET A 161 5.40 -10.28 -8.72
N GLY A 162 6.03 -11.45 -8.77
CA GLY A 162 6.68 -12.05 -7.61
C GLY A 162 8.15 -11.65 -7.50
N GLY A 163 8.67 -11.59 -6.29
CA GLY A 163 10.05 -11.25 -5.96
C GLY A 163 10.52 -11.97 -4.69
N ASN A 164 11.84 -11.93 -4.48
CA ASN A 164 12.50 -12.62 -3.36
C ASN A 164 12.91 -11.66 -2.21
N ASN A 165 12.77 -10.35 -2.40
CA ASN A 165 13.23 -9.31 -1.48
C ASN A 165 12.32 -8.07 -1.59
N PRO A 166 12.05 -7.30 -0.51
CA PRO A 166 11.23 -6.08 -0.56
C PRO A 166 11.75 -5.06 -1.58
N ALA A 167 13.06 -4.93 -1.74
CA ALA A 167 13.66 -3.98 -2.69
C ALA A 167 13.72 -4.48 -4.14
N GLY A 168 13.17 -5.66 -4.44
CA GLY A 168 13.26 -6.27 -5.76
C GLY A 168 14.62 -6.95 -6.05
N PRO A 169 14.88 -7.31 -7.32
CA PRO A 169 13.97 -7.12 -8.44
C PRO A 169 12.69 -7.98 -8.30
N PHE A 170 11.60 -7.49 -8.88
CA PHE A 170 10.35 -8.21 -9.08
C PHE A 170 10.27 -8.68 -10.54
N GLY A 171 9.49 -9.72 -10.80
CA GLY A 171 9.34 -10.27 -12.15
C GLY A 171 10.30 -11.45 -12.40
N PRO A 172 10.49 -11.86 -13.67
CA PRO A 172 11.28 -13.05 -13.99
C PRO A 172 12.75 -12.89 -13.62
N GLN A 173 13.25 -11.64 -13.56
CA GLN A 173 14.61 -11.30 -13.16
C GLN A 173 14.89 -11.59 -11.69
N ALA A 174 13.85 -11.68 -10.85
CA ALA A 174 14.02 -12.12 -9.46
C ALA A 174 14.51 -13.58 -9.39
N GLY A 175 14.23 -14.38 -10.42
CA GLY A 175 14.56 -15.80 -10.46
C GLY A 175 13.79 -16.64 -9.43
N PRO A 176 14.02 -17.97 -9.41
CA PRO A 176 13.41 -18.86 -8.44
C PRO A 176 13.74 -18.45 -6.98
N PRO A 177 12.85 -18.74 -6.01
CA PRO A 177 11.60 -19.48 -6.19
C PRO A 177 10.40 -18.62 -6.62
N PHE A 178 10.41 -17.30 -6.44
CA PHE A 178 9.19 -16.48 -6.57
C PHE A 178 9.13 -15.55 -7.79
N GLY A 179 10.21 -15.41 -8.54
CA GLY A 179 10.25 -14.57 -9.74
C GLY A 179 9.20 -14.96 -10.78
N SER A 180 8.22 -14.07 -10.99
CA SER A 180 7.05 -14.34 -11.82
C SER A 180 6.37 -13.06 -12.28
N VAL A 181 5.61 -13.13 -13.38
CA VAL A 181 4.69 -12.09 -13.84
C VAL A 181 3.36 -12.74 -14.14
N ASN A 182 2.28 -12.21 -13.57
CA ASN A 182 0.95 -12.76 -13.71
C ASN A 182 -0.06 -11.68 -14.10
N LYS A 183 -0.98 -12.05 -14.99
CA LYS A 183 -2.22 -11.30 -15.20
C LYS A 183 -3.29 -11.90 -14.28
N PRO A 184 -3.76 -11.18 -13.25
CA PRO A 184 -4.69 -11.74 -12.28
C PRO A 184 -6.06 -11.99 -12.93
N ALA A 185 -6.70 -13.11 -12.60
CA ALA A 185 -8.12 -13.30 -12.83
C ALA A 185 -8.89 -12.60 -11.70
N LEU A 186 -9.78 -11.67 -12.05
CA LEU A 186 -10.57 -10.86 -11.11
C LEU A 186 -12.02 -10.79 -11.58
N TRP A 187 -12.97 -10.77 -10.65
CA TRP A 187 -14.42 -10.80 -10.94
C TRP A 187 -15.21 -9.59 -10.43
N SER A 188 -14.76 -8.95 -9.36
CA SER A 188 -15.31 -7.70 -8.85
C SER A 188 -14.43 -6.52 -9.28
N CYS A 189 -13.12 -6.60 -9.04
CA CYS A 189 -12.12 -5.61 -9.45
C CYS A 189 -11.65 -5.82 -10.89
N HIS A 190 -12.60 -5.80 -11.83
CA HIS A 190 -12.38 -6.22 -13.21
C HIS A 190 -12.18 -5.06 -14.21
N ASP A 191 -12.20 -3.82 -13.72
CA ASP A 191 -12.09 -2.59 -14.53
C ASP A 191 -10.67 -1.99 -14.48
N ASN A 192 -10.59 -0.69 -14.79
CA ASN A 192 -9.44 0.17 -14.59
C ASN A 192 -9.73 1.18 -13.48
N GLY A 193 -8.84 1.26 -12.50
CA GLY A 193 -8.86 2.30 -11.51
C GLY A 193 -7.76 2.12 -10.47
N ASP A 194 -7.60 3.14 -9.64
CA ASP A 194 -6.74 3.10 -8.47
C ASP A 194 -7.15 1.94 -7.53
N PHE A 195 -6.19 1.44 -6.76
CA PHE A 195 -6.44 0.31 -5.89
C PHE A 195 -5.51 0.31 -4.67
N SER A 196 -5.83 -0.57 -3.72
CA SER A 196 -4.94 -0.94 -2.64
C SER A 196 -5.15 -2.38 -2.19
N LEU A 197 -4.19 -2.89 -1.43
CA LEU A 197 -4.22 -4.21 -0.80
C LEU A 197 -4.35 -4.03 0.70
N VAL A 198 -5.35 -4.68 1.28
CA VAL A 198 -5.63 -4.64 2.71
C VAL A 198 -5.34 -6.01 3.30
N LEU A 199 -4.35 -6.09 4.19
CA LEU A 199 -3.97 -7.34 4.84
C LEU A 199 -5.03 -7.73 5.88
N ASP A 200 -5.43 -9.01 5.89
CA ASP A 200 -6.53 -9.51 6.74
C ASP A 200 -6.20 -10.90 7.29
N ASN A 201 -5.01 -11.00 7.89
CA ASN A 201 -4.50 -12.24 8.41
C ASN A 201 -5.46 -12.88 9.45
N PRO A 202 -5.64 -14.22 9.42
CA PRO A 202 -4.91 -15.20 8.61
C PRO A 202 -5.48 -15.43 7.20
N ARG A 203 -6.45 -14.62 6.77
CA ARG A 203 -7.08 -14.75 5.45
C ARG A 203 -6.23 -14.02 4.40
N PRO A 204 -6.34 -14.42 3.12
CA PRO A 204 -5.69 -13.68 2.05
C PRO A 204 -6.09 -12.20 2.01
N PRO A 205 -5.26 -11.31 1.47
CA PRO A 205 -5.56 -9.88 1.40
C PRO A 205 -6.85 -9.58 0.64
N MET A 206 -7.48 -8.45 0.97
CA MET A 206 -8.56 -7.86 0.20
C MET A 206 -8.01 -6.82 -0.77
N LEU A 207 -8.33 -6.94 -2.05
CA LEU A 207 -8.13 -5.89 -3.04
C LEU A 207 -9.30 -4.91 -2.94
N LEU A 208 -9.01 -3.63 -2.68
CA LEU A 208 -9.98 -2.55 -2.85
C LEU A 208 -9.66 -1.82 -4.14
N CYS A 209 -10.67 -1.55 -4.96
CA CYS A 209 -10.45 -0.99 -6.29
C CYS A 209 -11.51 0.05 -6.66
N THR A 210 -11.08 1.02 -7.45
CA THR A 210 -11.94 1.94 -8.17
C THR A 210 -12.42 1.31 -9.46
N MET A 211 -13.72 1.42 -9.72
CA MET A 211 -14.37 0.88 -10.91
C MET A 211 -14.53 1.95 -11.99
N ALA A 212 -14.80 1.54 -13.23
CA ALA A 212 -14.94 2.49 -14.35
C ALA A 212 -16.14 3.43 -14.20
N ASP A 213 -17.16 3.03 -13.43
CA ASP A 213 -18.30 3.85 -13.04
C ASP A 213 -18.01 4.79 -11.86
N GLN A 214 -16.74 4.87 -11.43
CA GLN A 214 -16.25 5.69 -10.32
C GLN A 214 -16.83 5.30 -8.95
N THR A 215 -17.30 4.05 -8.82
CA THR A 215 -17.64 3.45 -7.53
C THR A 215 -16.44 2.66 -6.98
N LEU A 216 -16.56 2.20 -5.74
CA LEU A 216 -15.59 1.29 -5.13
C LEU A 216 -16.10 -0.15 -5.16
N ALA A 217 -15.19 -1.10 -5.35
CA ALA A 217 -15.42 -2.53 -5.22
C ALA A 217 -14.33 -3.20 -4.36
N ALA A 218 -14.62 -4.42 -3.93
CA ALA A 218 -13.73 -5.23 -3.11
C ALA A 218 -13.66 -6.67 -3.63
N GLU A 219 -12.47 -7.24 -3.63
CA GLU A 219 -12.24 -8.62 -4.04
C GLU A 219 -11.22 -9.33 -3.15
N ARG A 220 -11.64 -10.42 -2.53
CA ARG A 220 -10.73 -11.27 -1.75
C ARG A 220 -9.74 -11.92 -2.72
N LEU A 221 -8.45 -11.83 -2.42
CA LEU A 221 -7.44 -12.51 -3.20
C LEU A 221 -7.39 -14.01 -2.86
N ASP A 222 -6.81 -14.79 -3.77
CA ASP A 222 -6.54 -16.21 -3.57
C ASP A 222 -5.46 -16.44 -2.50
N GLN A 223 -5.23 -17.70 -2.13
CA GLN A 223 -4.20 -18.07 -1.16
C GLN A 223 -2.78 -17.62 -1.54
N TRP A 224 -2.53 -17.35 -2.83
CA TRP A 224 -1.26 -16.87 -3.33
C TRP A 224 -1.15 -15.34 -3.25
N GLY A 225 -2.25 -14.61 -3.10
CA GLY A 225 -2.26 -13.15 -3.15
C GLY A 225 -1.97 -12.60 -4.56
N THR A 226 -2.20 -13.39 -5.61
CA THR A 226 -1.82 -13.04 -7.00
C THR A 226 -2.98 -13.03 -7.99
N GLY A 227 -4.19 -13.35 -7.53
CA GLY A 227 -5.44 -13.31 -8.27
C GLY A 227 -6.61 -13.26 -7.31
N GLY A 228 -7.83 -13.10 -7.81
CA GLY A 228 -9.02 -13.17 -6.99
C GLY A 228 -9.29 -14.60 -6.51
N GLN A 229 -10.08 -14.73 -5.45
CA GLN A 229 -10.67 -16.00 -5.02
C GLN A 229 -11.95 -16.32 -5.84
N PRO A 230 -11.99 -17.44 -6.59
CA PRO A 230 -13.18 -17.81 -7.37
C PRO A 230 -14.43 -18.03 -6.49
N GLY A 231 -15.61 -17.75 -7.06
CA GLY A 231 -16.89 -18.07 -6.43
C GLY A 231 -17.30 -17.16 -5.27
N GLN A 232 -16.57 -16.08 -5.02
CA GLN A 232 -16.94 -15.09 -4.00
C GLN A 232 -18.12 -14.22 -4.48
N PRO A 233 -19.00 -13.78 -3.57
CA PRO A 233 -20.00 -12.76 -3.89
C PRO A 233 -19.33 -11.50 -4.40
N LYS A 234 -19.87 -10.91 -5.48
CA LYS A 234 -19.41 -9.62 -5.98
C LYS A 234 -19.68 -8.53 -4.97
N ARG A 235 -18.67 -7.72 -4.64
CA ARG A 235 -18.80 -6.58 -3.71
C ARG A 235 -18.51 -5.29 -4.47
N HIS A 236 -19.55 -4.53 -4.77
CA HIS A 236 -19.51 -3.28 -5.54
C HIS A 236 -20.29 -2.19 -4.81
N GLN A 237 -20.09 -0.94 -5.22
CA GLN A 237 -20.75 0.24 -4.65
C GLN A 237 -20.53 0.33 -3.13
N LEU A 238 -19.31 0.06 -2.68
CA LEU A 238 -18.99 0.03 -1.25
C LEU A 238 -19.35 1.37 -0.61
N ALA A 239 -20.10 1.32 0.49
CA ALA A 239 -20.56 2.48 1.24
C ALA A 239 -21.38 3.52 0.42
N GLY A 240 -21.89 3.15 -0.76
CA GLY A 240 -22.55 4.09 -1.67
C GLY A 240 -21.60 5.15 -2.23
N ALA A 241 -20.28 4.93 -2.17
CA ALA A 241 -19.29 5.85 -2.68
C ALA A 241 -19.40 5.98 -4.21
N THR A 242 -19.45 7.22 -4.69
CA THR A 242 -19.50 7.59 -6.11
C THR A 242 -18.48 8.70 -6.33
N ARG A 243 -17.92 8.80 -7.54
CA ARG A 243 -16.77 9.68 -7.83
C ARG A 243 -15.58 9.37 -6.91
N ALA A 244 -15.46 8.13 -6.49
CA ALA A 244 -14.45 7.68 -5.56
C ALA A 244 -13.23 7.16 -6.30
N GLU A 245 -12.05 7.48 -5.79
CA GLU A 245 -10.81 6.81 -6.22
C GLU A 245 -9.86 6.57 -5.03
N ALA A 246 -8.78 5.84 -5.31
CA ALA A 246 -7.66 5.66 -4.40
C ALA A 246 -8.07 5.12 -3.01
N PRO A 247 -8.76 3.96 -2.96
CA PRO A 247 -9.18 3.39 -1.70
C PRO A 247 -8.00 2.88 -0.88
N GLY A 248 -8.11 2.96 0.43
CA GLY A 248 -7.25 2.26 1.39
C GLY A 248 -8.07 1.88 2.62
N ALA A 249 -7.63 0.88 3.38
CA ALA A 249 -8.29 0.56 4.64
C ALA A 249 -7.31 0.01 5.67
N TYR A 250 -7.68 0.17 6.93
CA TYR A 250 -6.98 -0.40 8.08
C TYR A 250 -7.98 -0.87 9.13
N ARG A 251 -7.51 -1.68 10.07
CA ARG A 251 -8.29 -2.06 11.24
C ARG A 251 -7.87 -1.22 12.42
N ASP A 252 -8.78 -0.42 12.95
CA ASP A 252 -8.50 0.36 14.15
C ASP A 252 -8.21 -0.57 15.33
N PRO A 253 -7.02 -0.49 15.95
CA PRO A 253 -6.62 -1.45 16.99
C PRO A 253 -7.39 -1.26 18.29
N ALA A 254 -7.91 -0.05 18.56
CA ALA A 254 -8.62 0.26 19.79
C ALA A 254 -10.06 -0.28 19.80
N THR A 255 -10.76 -0.16 18.67
CA THR A 255 -12.18 -0.56 18.53
C THR A 255 -12.36 -1.87 17.78
N GLY A 256 -11.36 -2.31 17.01
CA GLY A 256 -11.43 -3.47 16.13
C GLY A 256 -12.26 -3.26 14.87
N VAL A 257 -12.76 -2.04 14.64
CA VAL A 257 -13.56 -1.65 13.47
C VAL A 257 -12.64 -1.45 12.27
N TRP A 258 -13.10 -1.89 11.10
CA TRP A 258 -12.44 -1.60 9.83
C TRP A 258 -12.82 -0.22 9.33
N ILE A 259 -11.84 0.53 8.84
CA ILE A 259 -11.99 1.89 8.33
C ILE A 259 -11.42 1.93 6.93
N MET A 260 -12.26 2.29 5.96
CA MET A 260 -11.86 2.53 4.58
C MET A 260 -11.85 4.04 4.33
N THR A 261 -10.80 4.53 3.66
CA THR A 261 -10.70 5.90 3.17
C THR A 261 -10.62 5.93 1.65
N TRP A 262 -10.98 7.05 1.03
CA TRP A 262 -10.86 7.29 -0.42
C TRP A 262 -10.87 8.79 -0.75
N ASN A 263 -10.46 9.12 -1.97
CA ASN A 263 -10.64 10.44 -2.58
C ASN A 263 -12.06 10.60 -3.17
N GLU A 264 -12.77 11.69 -2.85
CA GLU A 264 -14.14 11.98 -3.30
C GLU A 264 -14.28 12.62 -4.69
N LEU A 265 -13.17 12.96 -5.36
CA LEU A 265 -13.24 13.70 -6.63
C LEU A 265 -12.95 12.89 -7.89
N ASN A 266 -12.43 11.66 -7.76
CA ASN A 266 -11.91 10.85 -8.87
C ASN A 266 -11.21 11.71 -9.94
N CYS A 267 -10.09 12.30 -9.56
CA CYS A 267 -9.37 13.27 -10.36
C CYS A 267 -7.85 13.10 -10.23
N GLY A 268 -7.21 12.80 -11.37
CA GLY A 268 -5.76 12.66 -11.45
C GLY A 268 -5.02 13.97 -11.18
N TYR A 269 -3.98 13.90 -10.36
CA TYR A 269 -3.08 15.01 -10.00
C TYR A 269 -3.78 16.23 -9.39
N CYS A 270 -4.88 16.02 -8.69
CA CYS A 270 -5.57 17.09 -7.99
C CYS A 270 -4.79 17.57 -6.77
N SER A 271 -4.64 18.90 -6.66
CA SER A 271 -4.31 19.56 -5.41
C SER A 271 -5.56 19.75 -4.57
N GLY A 272 -5.49 19.49 -3.27
CA GLY A 272 -6.56 19.84 -2.34
C GLY A 272 -7.77 18.92 -2.41
N ALA A 273 -7.62 17.64 -2.75
CA ALA A 273 -8.74 16.73 -2.94
C ALA A 273 -9.28 16.23 -1.58
N PRO A 274 -10.59 16.10 -1.37
CA PRO A 274 -11.14 15.64 -0.09
C PRO A 274 -10.93 14.14 0.18
N THR A 275 -10.65 13.80 1.43
CA THR A 275 -10.65 12.43 1.95
C THR A 275 -11.95 12.14 2.70
N SER A 276 -12.61 11.02 2.41
CA SER A 276 -13.76 10.52 3.18
C SER A 276 -13.52 9.13 3.74
N TYR A 277 -14.44 8.66 4.60
CA TYR A 277 -14.38 7.33 5.19
C TYR A 277 -15.71 6.57 5.28
N ALA A 278 -15.56 5.26 5.46
CA ALA A 278 -16.61 4.30 5.79
C ALA A 278 -16.09 3.31 6.81
N THR A 279 -17.00 2.68 7.56
CA THR A 279 -16.66 1.65 8.54
C THR A 279 -17.31 0.31 8.21
N ALA A 280 -16.71 -0.78 8.71
CA ALA A 280 -17.27 -2.12 8.63
C ALA A 280 -16.85 -2.98 9.83
N PRO A 281 -17.64 -4.01 10.20
CA PRO A 281 -17.24 -4.97 11.23
C PRO A 281 -16.13 -5.92 10.77
N THR A 282 -16.02 -6.13 9.45
CA THR A 282 -14.98 -6.96 8.81
C THR A 282 -14.56 -6.28 7.51
N VAL A 283 -13.37 -6.59 6.98
CA VAL A 283 -12.93 -6.04 5.68
C VAL A 283 -13.84 -6.46 4.51
N ASP A 284 -14.63 -7.53 4.68
CA ASP A 284 -15.64 -7.98 3.71
C ASP A 284 -16.87 -7.05 3.68
N GLY A 285 -17.01 -6.16 4.66
CA GLY A 285 -18.18 -5.31 4.83
C GLY A 285 -19.26 -5.92 5.74
N PRO A 286 -20.51 -5.44 5.65
CA PRO A 286 -20.94 -4.32 4.80
C PRO A 286 -20.25 -3.01 5.21
N TRP A 287 -19.77 -2.25 4.21
CA TRP A 287 -19.17 -0.94 4.41
C TRP A 287 -20.27 0.13 4.50
N THR A 288 -20.20 0.96 5.52
CA THR A 288 -21.20 2.02 5.78
C THR A 288 -20.52 3.36 5.97
N SER A 289 -20.90 4.34 5.16
CA SER A 289 -20.55 5.74 5.41
C SER A 289 -21.56 6.40 6.34
N PRO A 290 -21.11 7.31 7.23
CA PRO A 290 -22.02 8.15 7.98
C PRO A 290 -22.93 8.95 7.05
N ALA A 291 -24.24 8.86 7.27
CA ALA A 291 -25.21 9.65 6.52
C ALA A 291 -25.04 11.14 6.80
N THR A 292 -25.19 11.96 5.77
CA THR A 292 -25.33 13.41 5.94
C THR A 292 -26.62 13.70 6.71
N VAL A 293 -26.50 14.30 7.89
CA VAL A 293 -27.67 14.81 8.62
C VAL A 293 -27.96 16.24 8.15
N ASN A 294 -29.24 16.58 8.01
CA ASN A 294 -29.70 17.95 7.72
C ASN A 294 -29.20 18.55 6.39
N SER A 295 -29.29 17.79 5.28
CA SER A 295 -28.94 18.28 3.93
C SER A 295 -29.70 19.53 3.48
N GLN A 296 -30.88 19.78 4.08
CA GLN A 296 -31.70 20.97 3.87
C GLN A 296 -31.15 22.25 4.52
N TRP A 297 -30.12 22.15 5.37
CA TRP A 297 -29.55 23.27 6.13
C TRP A 297 -28.12 23.65 5.69
N GLY A 298 -27.75 23.31 4.44
CA GLY A 298 -26.45 23.69 3.88
C GLY A 298 -25.27 22.84 4.35
N SER A 299 -25.51 21.59 4.77
CA SER A 299 -24.42 20.64 5.06
C SER A 299 -23.48 20.53 3.86
N THR A 300 -22.17 20.35 4.09
CA THR A 300 -21.18 20.20 3.02
C THR A 300 -21.56 19.04 2.07
N PRO A 301 -21.12 19.05 0.80
CA PRO A 301 -21.39 17.97 -0.15
C PRO A 301 -20.93 16.57 0.33
N LEU A 302 -19.95 16.54 1.24
CA LEU A 302 -19.39 15.32 1.83
C LEU A 302 -20.05 14.92 3.16
N GLY A 303 -20.93 15.77 3.70
CA GLY A 303 -21.64 15.53 4.95
C GLY A 303 -20.73 15.13 6.11
N ARG A 304 -21.13 14.07 6.82
CA ARG A 304 -20.41 13.53 7.98
C ARG A 304 -19.24 12.62 7.61
N ARG A 305 -19.15 12.13 6.38
CA ARG A 305 -18.10 11.17 6.00
C ARG A 305 -16.75 11.81 5.67
N GLY A 306 -16.65 13.14 5.58
CA GLY A 306 -15.38 13.81 5.29
C GLY A 306 -14.41 13.76 6.47
N ILE A 307 -13.19 13.28 6.25
CA ILE A 307 -12.07 13.38 7.21
C ILE A 307 -11.33 14.71 7.00
N SER A 308 -11.05 15.05 5.74
CA SER A 308 -10.35 16.27 5.35
C SER A 308 -10.92 16.81 4.06
N ALA A 309 -11.17 18.12 4.00
CA ALA A 309 -11.68 18.76 2.80
C ALA A 309 -10.60 18.97 1.72
N THR A 310 -9.32 18.99 2.12
CA THR A 310 -8.21 19.36 1.24
C THR A 310 -7.08 18.34 1.22
N SER A 311 -7.15 17.32 2.07
CA SER A 311 -6.07 16.34 2.28
C SER A 311 -4.69 16.97 2.37
N CYS A 312 -4.54 17.99 3.23
CA CYS A 312 -3.28 18.71 3.42
C CYS A 312 -2.71 19.35 2.13
N GLY A 313 -3.57 19.69 1.18
CA GLY A 313 -3.21 20.30 -0.10
C GLY A 313 -2.93 19.31 -1.23
N GLY A 314 -2.97 18.00 -0.97
CA GLY A 314 -2.70 16.96 -1.96
C GLY A 314 -3.90 16.11 -2.35
N GLN A 315 -3.62 14.94 -2.94
CA GLN A 315 -4.58 13.90 -3.26
C GLN A 315 -4.33 12.69 -2.35
N PRO A 316 -5.33 12.18 -1.60
CA PRO A 316 -5.16 10.95 -0.83
C PRO A 316 -5.06 9.76 -1.79
N ARG A 317 -4.14 8.83 -1.51
CA ARG A 317 -3.85 7.67 -2.37
C ARG A 317 -4.25 6.34 -1.74
N THR A 318 -3.78 6.09 -0.53
CA THR A 318 -4.05 4.84 0.18
C THR A 318 -3.73 4.94 1.67
N VAL A 319 -4.02 3.88 2.41
CA VAL A 319 -3.63 3.72 3.80
C VAL A 319 -2.52 2.69 3.90
N PHE A 320 -1.51 2.97 4.72
CA PHE A 320 -0.50 2.01 5.13
C PHE A 320 -0.39 1.96 6.65
N GLU A 321 0.06 0.83 7.18
CA GLU A 321 0.27 0.62 8.61
C GLU A 321 1.75 0.37 8.89
N VAL A 322 2.32 1.11 9.84
CA VAL A 322 3.69 0.94 10.29
C VAL A 322 3.80 1.33 11.76
N ASP A 323 4.63 0.61 12.51
CA ASP A 323 4.87 0.85 13.94
C ASP A 323 3.57 0.94 14.78
N GLY A 324 2.56 0.16 14.39
CA GLY A 324 1.25 0.14 15.07
C GLY A 324 0.36 1.34 14.80
N ALA A 325 0.70 2.20 13.84
CA ALA A 325 -0.10 3.34 13.42
C ALA A 325 -0.50 3.24 11.94
N ALA A 326 -1.73 3.67 11.65
CA ALA A 326 -2.21 3.82 10.29
C ALA A 326 -1.96 5.27 9.80
N TYR A 327 -1.56 5.39 8.54
CA TYR A 327 -1.31 6.68 7.88
C TYR A 327 -2.05 6.75 6.57
N GLN A 328 -2.66 7.90 6.30
CA GLN A 328 -3.08 8.27 4.96
C GLN A 328 -1.86 8.75 4.18
N LEU A 329 -1.52 8.07 3.09
CA LEU A 329 -0.56 8.57 2.09
C LEU A 329 -1.26 9.57 1.18
N ILE A 330 -0.64 10.72 0.99
CA ILE A 330 -1.14 11.84 0.20
C ILE A 330 -0.02 12.29 -0.73
N ASP A 331 -0.27 12.34 -2.03
CA ASP A 331 0.65 12.97 -2.98
C ASP A 331 0.36 14.47 -3.04
N LEU A 332 1.40 15.28 -2.87
CA LEU A 332 1.37 16.74 -3.01
C LEU A 332 1.70 17.12 -4.46
N TRP A 333 0.83 16.70 -5.38
CA TRP A 333 1.02 16.89 -6.81
C TRP A 333 1.32 18.34 -7.19
N GLY A 334 2.32 18.51 -8.05
CA GLY A 334 2.63 19.78 -8.69
C GLY A 334 1.76 20.02 -9.93
N ALA A 335 1.96 21.17 -10.57
CA ALA A 335 1.30 21.47 -11.84
C ALA A 335 1.92 20.64 -12.99
N GLY A 336 1.06 20.12 -13.89
CA GLY A 336 1.47 19.41 -15.09
C GLY A 336 1.47 17.88 -14.96
N GLY A 337 1.92 17.17 -15.99
CA GLY A 337 1.90 15.70 -16.03
C GLY A 337 3.18 15.01 -15.58
N ASN A 338 4.29 15.74 -15.37
CA ASN A 338 5.51 15.19 -14.77
C ASN A 338 5.56 15.56 -13.29
N GLN A 339 5.68 14.56 -12.43
CA GLN A 339 5.53 14.73 -10.99
C GLN A 339 6.82 14.44 -10.21
N THR A 340 7.99 14.45 -10.87
CA THR A 340 9.31 14.12 -10.26
C THR A 340 9.60 14.92 -8.98
N GLY A 341 9.14 16.18 -8.94
CA GLY A 341 9.36 17.08 -7.81
C GLY A 341 8.21 17.14 -6.81
N ALA A 342 7.14 16.35 -6.99
CA ALA A 342 6.00 16.37 -6.08
C ALA A 342 6.42 15.88 -4.69
N GLY A 343 5.81 16.46 -3.64
CA GLY A 343 6.00 15.98 -2.28
C GLY A 343 5.09 14.80 -1.98
N ILE A 344 5.37 14.10 -0.88
CA ILE A 344 4.48 13.09 -0.31
C ILE A 344 4.24 13.47 1.14
N HIS A 345 3.00 13.36 1.60
CA HIS A 345 2.61 13.62 2.96
C HIS A 345 1.98 12.37 3.58
N PHE A 346 2.36 12.07 4.82
CA PHE A 346 1.75 11.05 5.64
C PHE A 346 1.03 11.74 6.79
N GLU A 347 -0.27 11.49 6.91
CA GLU A 347 -1.08 12.02 8.00
C GLU A 347 -1.67 10.86 8.79
N ARG A 348 -1.46 10.86 10.11
CA ARG A 348 -1.87 9.75 10.97
C ARG A 348 -3.38 9.66 11.06
N LEU A 349 -3.92 8.45 10.90
CA LEU A 349 -5.33 8.15 11.04
C LEU A 349 -5.59 7.63 12.46
N GLU A 350 -6.16 8.50 13.29
CA GLU A 350 -6.60 8.15 14.65
C GLU A 350 -8.12 8.20 14.74
N TYR A 351 -8.75 7.04 14.75
CA TYR A 351 -10.19 6.95 14.88
C TYR A 351 -10.61 7.11 16.35
N ARG A 352 -11.61 7.95 16.58
CA ARG A 352 -12.16 8.27 17.90
C ARG A 352 -13.57 7.69 18.11
N GLY A 353 -14.11 7.01 17.10
CA GLY A 353 -15.49 6.56 17.11
C GLY A 353 -16.49 7.64 16.71
N GLU A 354 -17.73 7.22 16.50
CA GLU A 354 -18.85 8.16 16.41
C GLU A 354 -19.02 8.87 17.75
N GLY A 355 -18.94 10.21 17.75
CA GLY A 355 -19.19 11.01 18.94
C GLY A 355 -20.58 10.74 19.53
N ALA A 356 -20.74 11.00 20.84
CA ALA A 356 -22.03 10.85 21.51
C ALA A 356 -23.14 11.67 20.81
N PRO A 357 -24.41 11.26 20.93
CA PRO A 357 -25.53 12.06 20.43
C PRO A 357 -25.41 13.52 20.88
N ASN A 358 -25.65 14.47 19.96
CA ASN A 358 -25.55 15.92 20.16
C ASN A 358 -24.12 16.49 20.34
N GLN A 359 -23.06 15.72 20.10
CA GLN A 359 -21.70 16.24 19.94
C GLN A 359 -21.39 16.54 18.47
N PRO A 360 -20.49 17.50 18.17
CA PRO A 360 -19.94 17.66 16.84
C PRO A 360 -19.36 16.34 16.34
N HIS A 361 -19.69 15.96 15.11
CA HIS A 361 -19.16 14.74 14.52
C HIS A 361 -17.67 14.93 14.22
N GLN A 362 -16.81 14.37 15.07
CA GLN A 362 -15.35 14.37 14.93
C GLN A 362 -14.81 12.94 15.12
N PRO A 363 -15.00 12.08 14.11
CA PRO A 363 -14.63 10.67 14.19
C PRO A 363 -13.12 10.43 14.15
N PHE A 364 -12.31 11.45 13.83
CA PHE A 364 -10.86 11.35 13.81
C PHE A 364 -10.22 12.48 14.64
N THR A 365 -9.00 12.25 15.12
CA THR A 365 -8.12 13.36 15.51
C THR A 365 -7.94 14.30 14.32
N PRO A 366 -8.07 15.63 14.50
CA PRO A 366 -7.87 16.58 13.42
C PRO A 366 -6.48 16.46 12.79
N TRP A 367 -6.42 16.47 11.47
CA TRP A 367 -5.18 16.42 10.71
C TRP A 367 -4.34 17.68 10.96
N ARG A 368 -3.03 17.50 11.10
CA ARG A 368 -2.09 18.60 11.34
C ARG A 368 -1.55 19.21 10.08
N CYS A 369 -1.39 18.41 9.02
CA CYS A 369 -0.85 18.87 7.74
C CYS A 369 0.52 19.56 7.88
N GLY A 370 1.35 19.10 8.84
CA GLY A 370 2.67 19.67 9.13
C GLY A 370 2.71 20.87 10.09
N ALA A 371 1.61 21.19 10.79
CA ALA A 371 1.54 22.24 11.82
C ALA A 371 1.97 21.81 13.24
#